data_AF-A0A7D9H7Z5-F1
#
_entry.id   AF-A0A7D9H7Z5-F1
#
_cell.length_a   1.000
_cell.length_b   1.000
_cell.length_c   1.000
_cell.angle_alpha   90.00
_cell.angle_beta   90.00
_cell.angle_gamma   90.00
#
_symmetry.space_group_name_H-M   'P 1'
#
loop_
_entity.id
_entity.type
_entity.pdbx_description
1 polymer ?
#
loop_
_entity_poly.entity_id
_entity_poly.type
_entity_poly.pdbx_seq_one_letter_code
_entity_poly.pdbx_strand_id
1 'polypeptide(L)'
;MGSVIMLSDEDAVADTIRPRLDAAGADCSKIHALTMVREIDDDGQIVDRSFSLRKDIDRLAGVVERLGDCALIQIDPISAYMGGTDSHKNSDVRGLLSPLSSLAEQFNVAVVVVTHLNKGGGNAIYRSIGSIAFTAAARSVIGVTKDNDDPSRRLVLPVKNNLGCDSSGMAYRIETADNGAPVLMWEPDPVDIDINEVLNRPPDDEQWARNEVAEWLHDELRNGPVPSNDIKKRSNAVGHSWRTVERVKAQLKIVSKKDGMSGKWSFFLPEHIYVKTDEFPEVRHEGREDSPSPGRGGLGGLRDDETRL
;
A
#
# COMPACT_ATOMS: atom_id res chain seq x y z
N MET A 1 1.83 -23.10 13.67
CA MET A 1 1.83 -21.92 12.79
C MET A 1 1.07 -22.29 11.54
N GLY A 2 0.19 -21.40 11.06
CA GLY A 2 -0.65 -21.65 9.88
C GLY A 2 -0.34 -20.67 8.76
N SER A 3 -0.86 -20.95 7.56
CA SER A 3 -0.68 -20.13 6.37
C SER A 3 -1.44 -18.81 6.48
N VAL A 4 -0.91 -17.75 5.86
CA VAL A 4 -1.51 -16.41 5.80
C VAL A 4 -1.81 -16.06 4.35
N ILE A 5 -3.03 -15.64 4.07
CA ILE A 5 -3.39 -15.06 2.78
C ILE A 5 -3.39 -13.53 2.92
N MET A 6 -2.66 -12.83 2.05
CA MET A 6 -2.59 -11.37 2.03
C MET A 6 -3.23 -10.84 0.74
N LEU A 7 -4.20 -9.95 0.88
CA LEU A 7 -4.69 -9.09 -0.19
C LEU A 7 -4.17 -7.68 0.12
N SER A 8 -3.19 -7.22 -0.67
CA SER A 8 -2.61 -5.88 -0.54
C SER A 8 -2.69 -5.16 -1.88
N ASP A 9 -3.37 -4.02 -1.90
CA ASP A 9 -3.50 -3.15 -3.08
C ASP A 9 -2.55 -1.95 -3.02
N GLU A 10 -2.09 -1.59 -1.82
CA GLU A 10 -1.24 -0.43 -1.60
C GLU A 10 0.26 -0.73 -1.76
N ASP A 11 0.71 -1.93 -1.37
CA ASP A 11 2.11 -2.29 -1.31
C ASP A 11 2.48 -3.39 -2.31
N ALA A 12 3.57 -3.18 -3.05
CA ALA A 12 4.11 -4.19 -3.96
C ALA A 12 4.73 -5.37 -3.19
N VAL A 13 4.39 -6.60 -3.59
CA VAL A 13 4.81 -7.83 -2.88
C VAL A 13 6.34 -7.95 -2.79
N ALA A 14 7.04 -7.77 -3.91
CA ALA A 14 8.47 -7.99 -3.99
C ALA A 14 9.30 -6.83 -3.39
N ASP A 15 8.82 -5.60 -3.55
CA ASP A 15 9.57 -4.39 -3.18
C ASP A 15 9.30 -3.95 -1.74
N THR A 16 8.05 -4.03 -1.29
CA THR A 16 7.67 -3.51 0.03
C THR A 16 7.38 -4.63 1.04
N ILE A 17 6.51 -5.58 0.68
CA ILE A 17 6.02 -6.58 1.63
C ILE A 17 7.13 -7.56 1.99
N ARG A 18 7.82 -8.12 0.99
CA ARG A 18 8.81 -9.17 1.20
C ARG A 18 9.99 -8.71 2.08
N PRO A 19 10.65 -7.56 1.84
CA PRO A 19 11.75 -7.12 2.70
C PRO A 19 11.33 -6.87 4.15
N ARG A 20 10.09 -6.40 4.38
CA ARG A 20 9.54 -6.19 5.73
C ARG A 20 9.24 -7.52 6.43
N LEU A 21 8.71 -8.51 5.71
CA LEU A 21 8.49 -9.86 6.24
C LEU A 21 9.81 -10.53 6.63
N ASP A 22 10.83 -10.43 5.78
CA ASP A 22 12.16 -10.97 6.07
C ASP A 22 12.76 -10.28 7.30
N ALA A 23 12.65 -8.95 7.41
CA ALA A 23 13.11 -8.20 8.58
C ALA A 23 12.35 -8.55 9.87
N ALA A 24 11.07 -8.90 9.76
CA ALA A 24 10.24 -9.36 10.88
C ALA A 24 10.46 -10.85 11.23
N GLY A 25 11.31 -11.56 10.48
CA GLY A 25 11.58 -12.99 10.70
C GLY A 25 10.42 -13.90 10.33
N ALA A 26 9.55 -13.48 9.40
CA ALA A 26 8.41 -14.28 8.96
C ALA A 26 8.85 -15.53 8.18
N ASP A 27 8.12 -16.63 8.38
CA ASP A 27 8.25 -17.80 7.50
C ASP A 27 7.49 -17.51 6.18
N CYS A 28 8.20 -16.94 5.22
CA CYS A 28 7.66 -16.58 3.91
C CYS A 28 7.13 -17.78 3.09
N SER A 29 7.41 -19.04 3.49
CA SER A 29 6.79 -20.21 2.85
C SER A 29 5.30 -20.36 3.19
N LYS A 30 4.85 -19.69 4.26
CA LYS A 30 3.47 -19.67 4.74
C LYS A 30 2.71 -18.41 4.34
N ILE A 31 3.33 -17.49 3.58
CA ILE A 31 2.70 -16.24 3.17
C ILE A 31 2.28 -16.34 1.70
N HIS A 32 0.98 -16.17 1.45
CA HIS A 32 0.37 -16.27 0.12
C HIS A 32 -0.27 -14.94 -0.26
N ALA A 33 0.36 -14.19 -1.16
CA ALA A 33 -0.20 -12.95 -1.69
C ALA A 33 -1.20 -13.25 -2.82
N LEU A 34 -2.46 -12.83 -2.66
CA LEU A 34 -3.46 -12.85 -3.71
C LEU A 34 -3.37 -11.54 -4.49
N THR A 35 -2.84 -11.61 -5.70
CA THR A 35 -2.61 -10.43 -6.56
C THR A 35 -3.74 -10.20 -7.56
N MET A 36 -4.12 -11.23 -8.31
CA MET A 36 -5.13 -11.16 -9.37
C MET A 36 -6.01 -12.41 -9.40
N VAL A 37 -7.21 -12.25 -9.96
CA VAL A 37 -8.12 -13.33 -10.31
C VAL A 37 -8.10 -13.52 -11.82
N ARG A 38 -7.76 -14.73 -12.24
CA ARG A 38 -7.83 -15.15 -13.64
C ARG A 38 -9.24 -15.62 -13.99
N GLU A 39 -9.81 -15.10 -15.05
CA GLU A 39 -11.10 -15.52 -15.59
C GLU A 39 -11.10 -15.59 -17.11
N ILE A 40 -12.15 -16.18 -17.66
CA ILE A 40 -12.40 -16.22 -19.09
C ILE A 40 -13.51 -15.20 -19.36
N ASP A 41 -13.26 -14.24 -20.25
CA ASP A 41 -14.26 -13.25 -20.64
C ASP A 41 -15.30 -13.83 -21.61
N ASP A 42 -16.28 -13.00 -22.00
CA ASP A 42 -17.37 -13.39 -22.90
C ASP A 42 -16.88 -13.81 -24.30
N ASP A 43 -15.68 -13.38 -24.69
CA ASP A 43 -15.01 -13.72 -25.96
C ASP A 43 -14.11 -14.96 -25.83
N GLY A 44 -14.13 -15.63 -24.67
CA GLY A 44 -13.34 -16.83 -24.40
C GLY A 44 -11.86 -16.54 -24.12
N GLN A 45 -11.47 -15.28 -23.92
CA GLN A 45 -10.09 -14.89 -23.63
C GLN A 45 -9.79 -14.96 -22.15
N ILE A 46 -8.56 -15.37 -21.82
CA ILE A 46 -8.09 -15.35 -20.45
C ILE A 46 -7.71 -13.91 -20.09
N VAL A 47 -8.39 -13.36 -19.10
CA VAL A 47 -8.14 -12.03 -18.56
C VAL A 47 -7.80 -12.11 -17.07
N ASP A 48 -6.88 -11.26 -16.65
CA ASP A 48 -6.56 -11.08 -15.23
C ASP A 48 -7.27 -9.80 -14.75
N ARG A 49 -7.96 -9.90 -13.60
CA ARG A 49 -8.64 -8.77 -12.96
C ARG A 49 -8.41 -8.74 -11.45
N SER A 50 -8.68 -7.60 -10.84
CA SER A 50 -8.65 -7.47 -9.38
C SER A 50 -9.69 -8.38 -8.72
N PHE A 51 -9.34 -8.86 -7.53
CA PHE A 51 -10.24 -9.59 -6.65
C PHE A 51 -11.43 -8.72 -6.22
N SER A 52 -12.62 -9.31 -6.12
CA SER A 52 -13.81 -8.66 -5.61
C SER A 52 -14.47 -9.51 -4.53
N LEU A 53 -14.67 -8.91 -3.35
CA LEU A 53 -15.40 -9.56 -2.25
C LEU A 53 -16.83 -9.99 -2.63
N ARG A 54 -17.42 -9.36 -3.65
CA ARG A 54 -18.76 -9.74 -4.14
C ARG A 54 -18.75 -10.99 -5.01
N LYS A 55 -17.70 -11.17 -5.82
CA LYS A 55 -17.67 -12.20 -6.88
C LYS A 55 -16.82 -13.42 -6.50
N ASP A 56 -15.80 -13.22 -5.68
CA ASP A 56 -14.70 -14.17 -5.55
C ASP A 56 -14.56 -14.81 -4.17
N ILE A 57 -15.52 -14.60 -3.27
CA ILE A 57 -15.48 -15.20 -1.94
C ILE A 57 -15.43 -16.74 -1.99
N ASP A 58 -16.17 -17.37 -2.90
CA ASP A 58 -16.11 -18.83 -3.07
C ASP A 58 -14.74 -19.30 -3.59
N ARG A 59 -14.08 -18.48 -4.42
CA ARG A 59 -12.72 -18.75 -4.88
C ARG A 59 -11.73 -18.66 -3.72
N LEU A 60 -11.89 -17.66 -2.84
CA LEU A 60 -11.08 -17.51 -1.63
C LEU A 60 -11.30 -18.69 -0.67
N ALA A 61 -12.54 -19.14 -0.47
CA ALA A 61 -12.86 -20.33 0.32
C ALA A 61 -12.14 -21.57 -0.25
N GLY A 62 -12.15 -21.75 -1.57
CA GLY A 62 -11.41 -22.83 -2.21
C GLY A 62 -9.89 -22.74 -2.03
N VAL A 63 -9.31 -21.53 -1.94
CA VAL A 63 -7.88 -21.35 -1.61
C VAL A 63 -7.62 -21.78 -0.16
N VAL A 64 -8.45 -21.31 0.77
CA VAL A 64 -8.34 -21.66 2.21
C VAL A 64 -8.42 -23.16 2.41
N GLU A 65 -9.39 -23.83 1.77
CA GLU A 65 -9.55 -25.28 1.80
C GLU A 65 -8.32 -26.01 1.24
N ARG A 66 -7.77 -25.55 0.10
CA ARG A 66 -6.57 -26.16 -0.50
C ARG A 66 -5.32 -26.00 0.35
N LEU A 67 -5.17 -24.89 1.06
CA LEU A 67 -4.04 -24.70 1.99
C LEU A 67 -4.18 -25.64 3.20
N GLY A 68 -5.40 -25.85 3.69
CA GLY A 68 -5.72 -26.77 4.79
C GLY A 68 -5.23 -26.33 6.18
N ASP A 69 -4.31 -25.36 6.25
CA ASP A 69 -3.75 -24.82 7.48
C ASP A 69 -3.78 -23.29 7.54
N CYS A 70 -4.64 -22.65 6.74
CA CYS A 70 -4.80 -21.20 6.77
C CYS A 70 -5.25 -20.75 8.18
N ALA A 71 -4.57 -19.74 8.72
CA ALA A 71 -4.86 -19.18 10.04
C ALA A 71 -5.31 -17.71 9.98
N LEU A 72 -4.90 -16.98 8.94
CA LEU A 72 -5.17 -15.55 8.80
C LEU A 72 -5.42 -15.16 7.35
N ILE A 73 -6.44 -14.34 7.12
CA ILE A 73 -6.65 -13.58 5.89
C ILE A 73 -6.53 -12.10 6.24
N GLN A 74 -5.55 -11.42 5.64
CA GLN A 74 -5.39 -9.97 5.71
C GLN A 74 -5.95 -9.34 4.44
N ILE A 75 -6.74 -8.27 4.59
CA ILE A 75 -7.24 -7.45 3.49
C ILE A 75 -6.90 -5.98 3.73
N ASP A 76 -6.10 -5.39 2.85
CA ASP A 76 -5.55 -4.05 3.05
C ASP A 76 -5.43 -3.22 1.75
N PRO A 77 -6.19 -2.11 1.62
CA PRO A 77 -7.37 -1.73 2.40
C PRO A 77 -8.60 -2.51 1.93
N ILE A 78 -9.58 -2.71 2.80
CA ILE A 78 -10.82 -3.40 2.40
C ILE A 78 -11.58 -2.68 1.27
N SER A 79 -11.49 -1.35 1.22
CA SER A 79 -12.16 -0.52 0.21
C SER A 79 -11.75 -0.86 -1.23
N ALA A 80 -10.50 -1.27 -1.46
CA ALA A 80 -10.01 -1.65 -2.79
C ALA A 80 -10.78 -2.85 -3.39
N TYR A 81 -11.32 -3.73 -2.53
CA TYR A 81 -11.96 -4.98 -2.94
C TYR A 81 -13.49 -4.94 -2.92
N MET A 82 -14.09 -3.79 -2.62
CA MET A 82 -15.55 -3.63 -2.48
C MET A 82 -16.29 -3.47 -3.81
N GLY A 83 -15.59 -3.37 -4.95
CA GLY A 83 -16.19 -3.39 -6.29
C GLY A 83 -17.21 -2.28 -6.55
N GLY A 84 -16.91 -1.03 -6.16
CA GLY A 84 -17.79 0.12 -6.35
C GLY A 84 -18.96 0.21 -5.37
N THR A 85 -18.96 -0.60 -4.31
CA THR A 85 -19.93 -0.47 -3.21
C THR A 85 -19.71 0.85 -2.48
N ASP A 86 -20.78 1.62 -2.32
CA ASP A 86 -20.78 2.85 -1.52
C ASP A 86 -20.61 2.49 -0.03
N SER A 87 -19.41 2.71 0.51
CA SER A 87 -19.08 2.47 1.92
C SER A 87 -19.91 3.31 2.89
N HIS A 88 -20.57 4.38 2.42
CA HIS A 88 -21.47 5.20 3.23
C HIS A 88 -22.85 4.57 3.42
N LYS A 89 -23.18 3.49 2.68
CA LYS A 89 -24.42 2.73 2.86
C LYS A 89 -24.21 1.51 3.74
N ASN A 90 -24.55 1.67 5.02
CA ASN A 90 -24.34 0.64 6.05
C ASN A 90 -24.92 -0.76 5.73
N SER A 91 -26.06 -0.83 5.01
CA SER A 91 -26.65 -2.10 4.58
C SER A 91 -25.75 -2.85 3.59
N ASP A 92 -25.13 -2.12 2.67
CA ASP A 92 -24.37 -2.68 1.56
C ASP A 92 -23.02 -3.21 2.05
N VAL A 93 -22.41 -2.50 3.01
CA VAL A 93 -21.20 -2.95 3.70
C VAL A 93 -21.46 -4.24 4.49
N ARG A 94 -22.56 -4.32 5.26
CA ARG A 94 -22.89 -5.55 6.01
C ARG A 94 -23.18 -6.73 5.10
N GLY A 95 -23.88 -6.50 3.99
CA GLY A 95 -24.11 -7.53 2.97
C GLY A 95 -22.80 -8.07 2.38
N LEU A 96 -21.80 -7.21 2.23
CA LEU A 96 -20.47 -7.60 1.73
C LEU A 96 -19.62 -8.34 2.77
N LEU A 97 -19.72 -7.97 4.05
CA LEU A 97 -18.94 -8.58 5.14
C LEU A 97 -19.51 -9.91 5.65
N SER A 98 -20.82 -10.14 5.46
CA SER A 98 -21.48 -11.35 5.92
C SER A 98 -20.85 -12.63 5.32
N PRO A 99 -20.64 -12.75 3.99
CA PRO A 99 -19.96 -13.91 3.40
C PRO A 99 -18.55 -14.13 3.94
N LEU A 100 -17.80 -13.04 4.19
CA LEU A 100 -16.47 -13.10 4.77
C LEU A 100 -16.50 -13.63 6.22
N SER A 101 -17.52 -13.25 6.98
CA SER A 101 -17.74 -13.76 8.34
C SER A 101 -18.10 -15.25 8.33
N SER A 102 -18.97 -15.68 7.41
CA SER A 102 -19.30 -17.10 7.24
C SER A 102 -18.10 -17.95 6.85
N LEU A 103 -17.23 -17.44 5.96
CA LEU A 103 -15.98 -18.08 5.59
C LEU A 103 -15.05 -18.22 6.81
N ALA A 104 -14.88 -17.15 7.57
CA ALA A 104 -14.06 -17.15 8.78
C ALA A 104 -14.55 -18.20 9.81
N GLU A 105 -15.86 -18.29 10.02
CA GLU A 105 -16.48 -19.27 10.92
C GLU A 105 -16.32 -20.71 10.39
N GLN A 106 -16.61 -20.94 9.11
CA GLN A 106 -16.54 -22.25 8.49
C GLN A 106 -15.14 -22.86 8.56
N PHE A 107 -14.11 -22.06 8.29
CA PHE A 107 -12.73 -22.54 8.20
C PHE A 107 -11.92 -22.27 9.47
N ASN A 108 -12.52 -21.68 10.50
CA ASN A 108 -11.85 -21.26 11.73
C ASN A 108 -10.60 -20.39 11.45
N VAL A 109 -10.78 -19.40 10.59
CA VAL A 109 -9.72 -18.50 10.12
C VAL A 109 -9.96 -17.10 10.68
N ALA A 110 -8.90 -16.44 11.17
CA ALA A 110 -8.97 -15.04 11.53
C ALA A 110 -8.99 -14.17 10.27
N VAL A 111 -9.84 -13.14 10.25
CA VAL A 111 -9.86 -12.15 9.17
C VAL A 111 -9.56 -10.78 9.75
N VAL A 112 -8.49 -10.15 9.25
CA VAL A 112 -8.08 -8.80 9.62
C VAL A 112 -8.24 -7.91 8.40
N VAL A 113 -8.93 -6.80 8.58
CA VAL A 113 -9.22 -5.83 7.52
C VAL A 113 -8.66 -4.48 7.93
N VAL A 114 -7.97 -3.83 7.02
CA VAL A 114 -7.48 -2.47 7.21
C VAL A 114 -8.44 -1.51 6.51
N THR A 115 -8.82 -0.45 7.20
CA THR A 115 -9.70 0.59 6.66
C THR A 115 -9.20 1.95 7.11
N HIS A 116 -9.19 2.89 6.17
CA HIS A 116 -8.85 4.28 6.45
C HIS A 116 -10.00 4.96 7.18
N LEU A 117 -9.68 5.82 8.15
CA LEU A 117 -10.67 6.66 8.81
C LEU A 117 -11.09 7.79 7.84
N ASN A 118 -12.39 7.94 7.57
CA ASN A 118 -12.88 9.01 6.70
C ASN A 118 -12.71 10.39 7.37
N LYS A 119 -12.21 11.37 6.60
CA LYS A 119 -11.92 12.75 7.03
C LYS A 119 -13.19 13.60 7.05
N GLY A 120 -13.53 14.13 8.23
CA GLY A 120 -14.58 15.13 8.45
C GLY A 120 -14.46 15.70 9.88
N GLY A 121 -14.54 17.02 10.04
CA GLY A 121 -14.41 17.68 11.35
C GLY A 121 -15.49 17.24 12.35
N GLY A 122 -15.08 16.77 13.53
CA GLY A 122 -15.97 16.31 14.59
C GLY A 122 -15.39 15.17 15.43
N ASN A 123 -16.15 14.80 16.47
CA ASN A 123 -15.82 13.83 17.53
C ASN A 123 -15.23 12.51 17.00
N ALA A 124 -14.34 11.85 17.73
CA ALA A 124 -13.58 10.66 17.36
C ALA A 124 -14.45 9.45 16.96
N ILE A 125 -15.47 9.17 17.78
CA ILE A 125 -16.53 8.20 17.49
C ILE A 125 -17.28 8.59 16.20
N TYR A 126 -17.39 9.89 15.94
CA TYR A 126 -18.02 10.43 14.74
C TYR A 126 -17.11 10.42 13.50
N ARG A 127 -15.78 10.30 13.61
CA ARG A 127 -14.90 10.00 12.47
C ARG A 127 -14.85 8.51 12.15
N SER A 128 -15.25 7.66 13.10
CA SER A 128 -15.62 6.27 12.83
C SER A 128 -16.95 6.14 12.04
N ILE A 129 -17.63 7.24 11.67
CA ILE A 129 -18.95 7.21 11.00
C ILE A 129 -18.89 6.90 9.51
N GLY A 130 -17.72 6.99 8.88
CA GLY A 130 -17.49 6.29 7.61
C GLY A 130 -17.57 4.76 7.73
N SER A 131 -17.51 4.24 8.97
CA SER A 131 -17.17 2.85 9.28
C SER A 131 -18.10 2.20 10.31
N ILE A 132 -19.30 2.75 10.59
CA ILE A 132 -20.26 2.15 11.54
C ILE A 132 -20.53 0.69 11.18
N ALA A 133 -20.72 0.39 9.89
CA ALA A 133 -20.97 -0.97 9.45
C ALA A 133 -19.78 -1.91 9.69
N PHE A 134 -18.55 -1.45 9.47
CA PHE A 134 -17.33 -2.22 9.77
C PHE A 134 -17.17 -2.44 11.28
N THR A 135 -17.28 -1.39 12.08
CA THR A 135 -17.19 -1.46 13.55
C THR A 135 -18.30 -2.31 14.16
N ALA A 136 -19.51 -2.27 13.60
CA ALA A 136 -20.62 -3.11 14.04
C ALA A 136 -20.38 -4.60 13.74
N ALA A 137 -19.82 -4.90 12.56
CA ALA A 137 -19.55 -6.28 12.15
C ALA A 137 -18.34 -6.89 12.88
N ALA A 138 -17.30 -6.10 13.18
CA ALA A 138 -16.08 -6.58 13.77
C ALA A 138 -16.22 -6.96 15.26
N ARG A 139 -15.51 -8.01 15.69
CA ARG A 139 -15.41 -8.44 17.10
C ARG A 139 -14.39 -7.62 17.89
N SER A 140 -13.32 -7.19 17.21
CA SER A 140 -12.29 -6.30 17.73
C SER A 140 -12.07 -5.18 16.71
N VAL A 141 -11.93 -3.96 17.20
CA VAL A 141 -11.54 -2.78 16.41
C VAL A 141 -10.41 -2.10 17.15
N ILE A 142 -9.32 -1.90 16.44
CA ILE A 142 -8.10 -1.30 16.96
C ILE A 142 -7.82 -0.06 16.12
N GLY A 143 -7.54 1.05 16.78
CA GLY A 143 -7.11 2.28 16.13
C GLY A 143 -5.61 2.44 16.24
N VAL A 144 -4.97 2.79 15.13
CA VAL A 144 -3.56 3.12 15.05
C VAL A 144 -3.42 4.61 14.80
N THR A 145 -2.69 5.32 15.65
CA THR A 145 -2.51 6.77 15.56
C THR A 145 -1.09 7.18 15.93
N LYS A 146 -0.68 8.39 15.51
CA LYS A 146 0.52 9.04 16.07
C LYS A 146 0.22 9.45 17.51
N ASP A 147 1.26 9.42 18.34
CA ASP A 147 1.19 10.11 19.62
C ASP A 147 1.24 11.62 19.37
N ASN A 148 0.35 12.37 20.02
CA ASN A 148 0.28 13.83 19.87
C ASN A 148 1.45 14.53 20.56
N ASP A 149 2.00 13.92 21.61
CA ASP A 149 3.10 14.47 22.39
C ASP A 149 4.47 14.02 21.84
N ASP A 150 4.52 12.90 21.10
CA ASP A 150 5.71 12.43 20.37
C ASP A 150 5.38 11.93 18.94
N PRO A 151 5.57 12.75 17.90
CA PRO A 151 5.27 12.38 16.52
C PRO A 151 6.07 11.18 15.96
N SER A 152 7.14 10.74 16.63
CA SER A 152 7.92 9.55 16.23
C SER A 152 7.36 8.25 16.85
N ARG A 153 6.47 8.37 17.84
CA ARG A 153 5.77 7.27 18.49
C ARG A 153 4.42 7.00 17.83
N ARG A 154 3.98 5.75 17.87
CA ARG A 154 2.67 5.30 17.39
C ARG A 154 1.95 4.57 18.51
N LEU A 155 0.64 4.74 18.57
CA LEU A 155 -0.23 4.13 19.55
C LEU A 155 -1.16 3.15 18.84
N VAL A 156 -1.34 1.98 19.44
CA VAL A 156 -2.31 0.94 19.08
C VAL A 156 -3.29 0.84 20.22
N LEU A 157 -4.48 1.40 20.04
CA LEU A 157 -5.46 1.53 21.11
C LEU A 157 -6.74 0.76 20.77
N PRO A 158 -7.34 0.04 21.73
CA PRO A 158 -8.64 -0.60 21.53
C PRO A 158 -9.73 0.46 21.31
N VAL A 159 -10.53 0.30 20.26
CA VAL A 159 -11.75 1.09 20.01
C VAL A 159 -12.98 0.28 20.43
N LYS A 160 -12.92 -1.04 20.22
CA LYS A 160 -13.95 -2.00 20.62
C LYS A 160 -13.29 -3.36 20.80
N ASN A 161 -13.58 -4.05 21.89
CA ASN A 161 -13.17 -5.45 22.03
C ASN A 161 -14.29 -6.26 22.71
N ASN A 162 -14.96 -7.11 21.95
CA ASN A 162 -16.00 -7.99 22.50
C ASN A 162 -15.44 -9.26 23.15
N LEU A 163 -14.13 -9.51 23.06
CA LEU A 163 -13.49 -10.78 23.43
C LEU A 163 -12.54 -10.67 24.62
N GLY A 164 -12.36 -9.49 25.20
CA GLY A 164 -11.42 -9.28 26.30
C GLY A 164 -11.40 -7.85 26.81
N CYS A 165 -10.34 -7.53 27.55
CA CYS A 165 -10.12 -6.20 28.09
C CYS A 165 -9.86 -5.18 26.97
N ASP A 166 -10.47 -4.00 27.10
CA ASP A 166 -10.32 -2.84 26.21
C ASP A 166 -9.78 -1.62 26.95
N SER A 167 -9.19 -1.80 28.14
CA SER A 167 -8.75 -0.70 29.00
C SER A 167 -7.30 -0.27 28.80
N SER A 168 -6.52 -0.98 27.99
CA SER A 168 -5.11 -0.63 27.74
C SER A 168 -4.72 -0.89 26.30
N GLY A 169 -3.91 0.03 25.76
CA GLY A 169 -3.30 -0.09 24.45
C GLY A 169 -1.80 -0.36 24.55
N MET A 170 -1.13 -0.28 23.40
CA MET A 170 0.30 -0.47 23.25
C MET A 170 0.90 0.70 22.47
N ALA A 171 2.18 0.95 22.68
CA ALA A 171 2.94 1.90 21.86
C ALA A 171 4.06 1.18 21.10
N TYR A 172 4.43 1.75 19.97
CA TYR A 172 5.57 1.30 19.21
C TYR A 172 6.27 2.45 18.48
N ARG A 173 7.49 2.17 18.05
CA ARG A 173 8.28 3.02 17.15
C ARG A 173 8.63 2.23 15.91
N ILE A 174 8.94 2.96 14.83
CA ILE A 174 9.43 2.36 13.60
C ILE A 174 10.93 2.61 13.54
N GLU A 175 11.70 1.54 13.51
CA GLU A 175 13.14 1.55 13.33
C GLU A 175 13.51 0.98 11.95
N THR A 176 14.79 1.02 11.60
CA THR A 176 15.30 0.50 10.33
C THR A 176 16.14 -0.74 10.62
N ALA A 177 15.76 -1.87 10.04
CA ALA A 177 16.52 -3.11 10.13
C ALA A 177 17.78 -3.08 9.26
N ASP A 178 18.64 -4.08 9.41
CA ASP A 178 19.91 -4.21 8.67
C ASP A 178 19.72 -4.23 7.15
N ASN A 179 18.59 -4.74 6.66
CA ASN A 179 18.24 -4.75 5.25
C ASN A 179 17.63 -3.42 4.75
N GLY A 180 17.57 -2.39 5.59
CA GLY A 180 16.97 -1.09 5.29
C GLY A 180 15.45 -1.04 5.40
N ALA A 181 14.78 -2.16 5.67
CA ALA A 181 13.32 -2.19 5.81
C ALA A 181 12.87 -1.60 7.15
N PRO A 182 11.72 -0.92 7.20
CA PRO A 182 11.14 -0.46 8.46
C PRO A 182 10.65 -1.65 9.29
N VAL A 183 10.97 -1.66 10.58
CA VAL A 183 10.53 -2.66 11.56
C VAL A 183 9.85 -2.00 12.75
N LEU A 184 8.85 -2.67 13.29
CA LEU A 184 8.10 -2.20 14.45
C LEU A 184 8.78 -2.66 15.73
N MET A 185 9.05 -1.72 16.63
CA MET A 185 9.58 -1.97 17.97
C MET A 185 8.55 -1.59 19.02
N TRP A 186 7.99 -2.61 19.69
CA TRP A 186 7.02 -2.41 20.77
C TRP A 186 7.69 -1.82 22.01
N GLU A 187 7.02 -0.86 22.63
CA GLU A 187 7.36 -0.42 23.98
C GLU A 187 6.84 -1.46 24.99
N PRO A 188 7.55 -1.71 26.10
CA PRO A 188 7.21 -2.75 27.05
C PRO A 188 5.99 -2.41 27.92
N ASP A 189 5.76 -1.12 28.15
CA ASP A 189 4.73 -0.65 29.07
C ASP A 189 3.39 -0.44 28.35
N PRO A 190 2.26 -0.84 28.97
CA PRO A 190 0.94 -0.58 28.43
C PRO A 190 0.65 0.92 28.40
N VAL A 191 -0.17 1.32 27.43
CA VAL A 191 -0.63 2.70 27.28
C VAL A 191 -2.05 2.81 27.83
N ASP A 192 -2.22 3.58 28.90
CA ASP A 192 -3.52 3.89 29.49
C ASP A 192 -4.03 5.23 28.95
N ILE A 193 -4.37 5.24 27.67
CA ILE A 193 -4.92 6.41 26.97
C ILE A 193 -6.17 5.98 26.22
N ASP A 194 -7.28 6.69 26.42
CA ASP A 194 -8.50 6.50 25.66
C ASP A 194 -8.28 7.01 24.22
N ILE A 195 -8.54 6.14 23.23
CA ILE A 195 -8.49 6.52 21.81
C ILE A 195 -9.37 7.73 21.50
N ASN A 196 -10.50 7.89 22.19
CA ASN A 196 -11.36 9.06 22.02
C ASN A 196 -10.65 10.34 22.44
N GLU A 197 -9.83 10.32 23.49
CA GLU A 197 -9.04 11.49 23.91
C GLU A 197 -7.98 11.85 22.87
N VAL A 198 -7.24 10.86 22.36
CA VAL A 198 -6.20 11.08 21.35
C VAL A 198 -6.79 11.66 20.06
N LEU A 199 -7.89 11.07 19.62
CA LEU A 199 -8.56 11.49 18.41
C LEU A 199 -9.24 12.85 18.63
N ASN A 200 -9.90 13.10 19.76
CA ASN A 200 -10.62 14.36 20.01
C ASN A 200 -9.73 15.57 20.31
N ARG A 201 -8.44 15.36 20.56
CA ARG A 201 -7.50 16.48 20.71
C ARG A 201 -7.51 17.28 19.40
N PRO A 202 -7.89 18.57 19.42
CA PRO A 202 -7.84 19.39 18.22
C PRO A 202 -6.39 19.36 17.72
N PRO A 203 -6.16 19.00 16.45
CA PRO A 203 -4.81 19.05 15.92
C PRO A 203 -4.28 20.48 16.03
N ASP A 204 -2.96 20.64 16.11
CA ASP A 204 -2.36 21.93 15.76
C ASP A 204 -2.72 22.17 14.28
N ASP A 205 -3.70 23.05 14.04
CA ASP A 205 -4.47 23.17 12.79
C ASP A 205 -3.56 23.23 11.54
N GLU A 206 -2.39 23.86 11.69
CA GLU A 206 -1.42 23.97 10.61
C GLU A 206 -0.65 22.69 10.28
N GLN A 207 -0.35 21.84 11.27
CA GLN A 207 0.47 20.64 11.08
C GLN A 207 -0.38 19.48 10.57
N TRP A 208 -1.61 19.35 11.06
CA TRP A 208 -2.55 18.35 10.56
C TRP A 208 -3.00 18.64 9.13
N ALA A 209 -3.36 19.89 8.81
CA ALA A 209 -3.70 20.28 7.45
C ALA A 209 -2.52 20.08 6.46
N ARG A 210 -1.27 20.15 6.94
CA ARG A 210 -0.09 19.83 6.13
C ARG A 210 0.04 18.34 5.86
N ASN A 211 -0.07 17.50 6.89
CA ASN A 211 0.02 16.04 6.75
C ASN A 211 -1.12 15.51 5.87
N GLU A 212 -2.33 16.05 6.06
CA GLU A 212 -3.51 15.69 5.29
C GLU A 212 -3.35 15.98 3.79
N VAL A 213 -2.86 17.18 3.46
CA VAL A 213 -2.57 17.57 2.08
C VAL A 213 -1.41 16.76 1.49
N ALA A 214 -0.46 16.30 2.31
CA ALA A 214 0.67 15.49 1.85
C ALA A 214 0.22 14.10 1.41
N GLU A 215 -0.60 13.44 2.21
CA GLU A 215 -1.23 12.15 1.86
C GLU A 215 -2.09 12.29 0.60
N TRP A 216 -2.98 13.28 0.56
CA TRP A 216 -3.87 13.48 -0.59
C TRP A 216 -3.09 13.75 -1.88
N LEU A 217 -2.05 14.59 -1.83
CA LEU A 217 -1.25 14.92 -3.01
C LEU A 217 -0.41 13.72 -3.49
N HIS A 218 0.00 12.83 -2.59
CA HIS A 218 0.64 11.57 -2.95
C HIS A 218 -0.34 10.62 -3.65
N ASP A 219 -1.55 10.44 -3.11
CA ASP A 219 -2.58 9.58 -3.69
C ASP A 219 -3.02 10.03 -5.08
N GLU A 220 -3.19 11.32 -5.30
CA GLU A 220 -3.54 11.85 -6.63
C GLU A 220 -2.47 11.54 -7.69
N LEU A 221 -1.21 11.44 -7.28
CA LEU A 221 -0.07 11.28 -8.18
C LEU A 221 0.48 9.85 -8.24
N ARG A 222 -0.01 8.92 -7.41
CA ARG A 222 0.52 7.54 -7.30
C ARG A 222 0.44 6.75 -8.60
N ASN A 223 -0.58 7.01 -9.42
CA ASN A 223 -0.80 6.32 -10.70
C ASN A 223 -0.21 7.08 -11.90
N GLY A 224 0.64 8.08 -11.64
CA GLY A 224 1.31 8.87 -12.67
C GLY A 224 1.00 10.36 -12.60
N PRO A 225 1.55 11.15 -13.54
CA PRO A 225 1.46 12.59 -13.48
C PRO A 225 0.05 13.12 -13.76
N VAL A 226 -0.40 14.05 -12.92
CA VAL A 226 -1.72 14.70 -13.07
C VAL A 226 -1.55 16.17 -13.43
N PRO A 227 -2.37 16.72 -14.36
CA PRO A 227 -2.34 18.14 -14.69
C PRO A 227 -2.58 19.01 -13.45
N SER A 228 -1.74 20.04 -13.28
CA SER A 228 -1.80 20.97 -12.14
C SER A 228 -3.15 21.65 -11.99
N ASN A 229 -3.87 21.90 -13.10
CA ASN A 229 -5.22 22.47 -13.07
C ASN A 229 -6.26 21.50 -12.52
N ASP A 230 -6.08 20.20 -12.75
CA ASP A 230 -6.97 19.17 -12.24
C ASP A 230 -6.70 18.92 -10.76
N ILE A 231 -5.41 18.92 -10.34
CA ILE A 231 -5.03 18.95 -8.92
C ILE A 231 -5.65 20.16 -8.22
N LYS A 232 -5.60 21.36 -8.80
CA LYS A 232 -6.20 22.56 -8.21
C LYS A 232 -7.72 22.48 -8.07
N LYS A 233 -8.41 21.88 -9.05
CA LYS A 233 -9.86 21.65 -8.98
C LYS A 233 -10.20 20.64 -7.91
N ARG A 234 -9.48 19.51 -7.88
CA ARG A 234 -9.69 18.42 -6.91
C ARG A 234 -9.37 18.89 -5.50
N SER A 235 -8.28 19.64 -5.29
CA SER A 235 -7.92 20.20 -3.99
C SER A 235 -9.03 21.08 -3.42
N ASN A 236 -9.64 21.93 -4.27
CA ASN A 236 -10.76 22.77 -3.86
C ASN A 236 -12.02 21.94 -3.54
N ALA A 237 -12.28 20.88 -4.30
CA ALA A 237 -13.42 19.98 -4.07
C ALA A 237 -13.32 19.23 -2.73
N VAL A 238 -12.11 18.93 -2.26
CA VAL A 238 -11.83 18.28 -0.97
C VAL A 238 -11.51 19.28 0.15
N GLY A 239 -11.65 20.59 -0.10
CA GLY A 239 -11.49 21.63 0.92
C GLY A 239 -10.05 22.01 1.27
N HIS A 240 -9.06 21.60 0.47
CA HIS A 240 -7.66 21.98 0.65
C HIS A 240 -7.36 23.34 0.03
N SER A 241 -6.79 24.25 0.83
CA SER A 241 -6.34 25.54 0.33
C SER A 241 -5.18 25.37 -0.64
N TRP A 242 -5.23 26.07 -1.79
CA TRP A 242 -4.16 25.99 -2.79
C TRP A 242 -2.78 26.36 -2.23
N ARG A 243 -2.75 27.29 -1.26
CA ARG A 243 -1.53 27.71 -0.58
C ARG A 243 -0.91 26.58 0.25
N THR A 244 -1.73 25.74 0.89
CA THR A 244 -1.26 24.56 1.63
C THR A 244 -0.72 23.50 0.67
N VAL A 245 -1.40 23.28 -0.46
CA VAL A 245 -0.95 22.36 -1.53
C VAL A 245 0.42 22.77 -2.08
N GLU A 246 0.63 24.05 -2.37
CA GLU A 246 1.93 24.55 -2.84
C GLU A 246 3.05 24.38 -1.80
N ARG A 247 2.75 24.62 -0.51
CA ARG A 247 3.70 24.43 0.59
C ARG A 247 4.10 22.96 0.73
N VAL A 248 3.13 22.06 0.70
CA VAL A 248 3.35 20.62 0.84
C VAL A 248 4.01 20.01 -0.39
N LYS A 249 3.65 20.45 -1.60
CA LYS A 249 4.32 20.08 -2.85
C LYS A 249 5.83 20.36 -2.78
N ALA A 250 6.22 21.53 -2.26
CA ALA A 250 7.62 21.88 -2.06
C ALA A 250 8.31 20.97 -1.03
N GLN A 251 7.62 20.65 0.07
CA GLN A 251 8.11 19.72 1.09
C GLN A 251 8.33 18.30 0.56
N LEU A 252 7.40 17.78 -0.25
CA LEU A 252 7.45 16.46 -0.88
C LEU A 252 8.35 16.41 -2.13
N LYS A 253 8.99 17.54 -2.49
CA LYS A 253 9.83 17.68 -3.69
C LYS A 253 9.11 17.30 -5.00
N ILE A 254 7.78 17.42 -5.04
CA ILE A 254 6.97 17.14 -6.24
C ILE A 254 7.33 18.15 -7.33
N VAL A 255 7.68 17.63 -8.50
CA VAL A 255 8.16 18.45 -9.62
C VAL A 255 7.00 18.85 -10.52
N SER A 256 7.03 20.09 -11.02
CA SER A 256 6.14 20.51 -12.10
C SER A 256 6.90 20.53 -13.41
N LYS A 257 6.44 19.75 -14.38
CA LYS A 257 7.01 19.72 -15.72
C LYS A 257 5.90 19.93 -16.76
N LYS A 258 6.26 20.58 -17.86
CA LYS A 258 5.38 20.77 -19.01
C LYS A 258 5.52 19.57 -19.94
N ASP A 259 4.41 18.98 -20.34
CA ASP A 259 4.40 17.84 -21.27
C ASP A 259 4.67 18.29 -22.72
N GLY A 260 5.95 18.49 -23.05
CA GLY A 260 6.37 19.01 -24.37
C GLY A 260 6.13 20.51 -24.60
N MET A 261 6.46 21.00 -25.80
CA MET A 261 6.48 22.44 -26.15
C MET A 261 5.10 23.13 -25.96
N SER A 262 4.01 22.40 -26.16
CA SER A 262 2.61 22.89 -26.10
C SER A 262 1.75 22.24 -25.00
N GLY A 263 2.29 21.35 -24.17
CA GLY A 263 1.48 20.61 -23.20
C GLY A 263 1.14 21.35 -21.91
N LYS A 264 0.31 20.69 -21.11
CA LYS A 264 -0.14 21.19 -19.80
C LYS A 264 0.98 21.01 -18.77
N TRP A 265 0.98 21.86 -17.74
CA TRP A 265 1.81 21.65 -16.56
C TRP A 265 1.23 20.51 -15.73
N SER A 266 2.02 19.49 -15.47
CA SER A 266 1.64 18.34 -14.65
C SER A 266 2.55 18.22 -13.44
N PHE A 267 2.01 17.66 -12.36
CA PHE A 267 2.76 17.35 -11.14
C PHE A 267 3.28 15.92 -11.22
N PHE A 268 4.51 15.70 -10.77
CA PHE A 268 5.21 14.41 -10.80
C PHE A 268 5.75 14.12 -9.41
N LEU A 269 5.48 12.92 -8.89
CA LEU A 269 6.26 12.40 -7.76
C LEU A 269 7.73 12.27 -8.21
N PRO A 270 8.71 12.49 -7.31
CA PRO A 270 10.14 12.41 -7.65
C PRO A 270 10.54 11.10 -8.33
N GLU A 271 9.94 9.99 -7.92
CA GLU A 271 10.15 8.65 -8.48
C GLU A 271 9.61 8.49 -9.91
N HIS A 272 8.62 9.30 -10.30
CA HIS A 272 8.05 9.30 -11.66
C HIS A 272 8.87 10.13 -12.67
N ILE A 273 10.04 10.65 -12.28
CA ILE A 273 10.88 11.50 -13.12
C ILE A 273 11.96 10.69 -13.86
N TYR A 274 12.21 9.44 -13.47
CA TYR A 274 13.17 8.58 -14.15
C TYR A 274 12.53 7.79 -15.29
N VAL A 275 12.41 8.41 -16.48
CA VAL A 275 12.79 7.81 -17.77
C VAL A 275 13.12 8.94 -18.77
N LYS A 276 14.41 9.15 -19.02
CA LYS A 276 15.02 9.37 -20.35
C LYS A 276 16.54 9.42 -20.21
N THR A 277 17.19 8.26 -20.23
CA THR A 277 18.58 8.13 -20.67
C THR A 277 18.55 7.82 -22.15
N ASP A 278 18.35 8.85 -22.97
CA ASP A 278 18.81 8.87 -24.35
C ASP A 278 19.96 9.88 -24.39
N GLU A 279 21.18 9.36 -24.36
CA GLU A 279 22.44 9.90 -24.87
C GLU A 279 23.59 9.26 -24.09
N PHE A 280 23.91 8.00 -24.41
CA PHE A 280 25.30 7.56 -24.28
C PHE A 280 26.09 8.37 -25.34
N PRO A 281 27.08 9.19 -24.97
CA PRO A 281 27.99 9.71 -25.98
C PRO A 281 28.72 8.51 -26.60
N GLU A 282 28.62 8.39 -27.93
CA GLU A 282 29.49 7.51 -28.70
C GLU A 282 30.93 7.73 -28.23
N VAL A 283 31.57 6.66 -27.75
CA VAL A 283 33.00 6.64 -27.52
C VAL A 283 33.65 6.83 -28.89
N ARG A 284 34.04 8.07 -29.21
CA ARG A 284 34.93 8.36 -30.32
C ARG A 284 36.25 7.69 -30.00
N HIS A 285 36.55 6.60 -30.70
CA HIS A 285 37.91 6.12 -30.83
C HIS A 285 38.69 7.17 -31.63
N GLU A 286 39.40 8.05 -30.93
CA GLU A 286 40.46 8.84 -31.55
C GLU A 286 41.52 7.88 -32.06
N GLY A 287 41.72 7.91 -33.38
CA GLY A 287 42.78 7.19 -34.05
C GLY A 287 44.15 7.58 -33.49
N ARG A 288 44.92 6.58 -33.08
CA ARG A 288 46.38 6.66 -33.16
C ARG A 288 46.80 6.04 -34.48
N GLU A 289 47.58 6.83 -35.20
CA GLU A 289 48.13 6.62 -36.53
C GLU A 289 48.95 5.32 -36.67
N ASP A 290 48.88 4.74 -37.88
CA ASP A 290 49.92 4.09 -38.70
C ASP A 290 51.30 3.85 -38.06
N SER A 291 52.05 2.75 -38.26
CA SER A 291 52.14 1.63 -39.21
C SER A 291 53.45 0.86 -38.84
N PRO A 292 53.98 -0.14 -39.57
CA PRO A 292 53.41 -1.36 -40.12
C PRO A 292 54.19 -2.63 -39.65
N SER A 293 53.66 -3.83 -39.88
CA SER A 293 54.49 -5.03 -40.06
C SER A 293 53.74 -6.11 -40.86
N PRO A 294 54.33 -6.62 -41.96
CA PRO A 294 53.80 -7.76 -42.68
C PRO A 294 54.46 -9.07 -42.20
N GLY A 295 53.72 -10.18 -42.22
CA GLY A 295 54.34 -11.48 -42.46
C GLY A 295 53.83 -12.67 -41.66
N ARG A 296 53.03 -13.48 -42.37
CA ARG A 296 53.15 -14.96 -42.53
C ARG A 296 53.00 -15.91 -41.34
N GLY A 297 52.16 -16.92 -41.62
CA GLY A 297 52.20 -18.29 -41.07
C GLY A 297 51.23 -18.46 -39.89
N GLY A 298 50.29 -19.38 -39.86
CA GLY A 298 50.08 -20.61 -40.61
C GLY A 298 49.48 -21.64 -39.65
N LEU A 299 48.58 -22.48 -40.16
CA LEU A 299 48.18 -23.81 -39.64
C LEU A 299 47.35 -23.81 -38.33
N GLY A 300 46.05 -24.08 -38.42
CA GLY A 300 45.47 -25.41 -38.13
C GLY A 300 44.64 -25.28 -36.85
N GLY A 301 43.46 -25.86 -36.63
CA GLY A 301 42.67 -26.90 -37.27
C GLY A 301 41.77 -27.49 -36.16
N LEU A 302 40.52 -27.82 -36.49
CA LEU A 302 39.62 -28.79 -35.82
C LEU A 302 39.03 -28.34 -34.46
N ARG A 303 37.70 -28.23 -34.31
CA ARG A 303 36.62 -29.24 -34.08
C ARG A 303 35.97 -28.89 -32.73
N ASP A 304 34.67 -28.57 -32.71
CA ASP A 304 33.54 -29.46 -32.41
C ASP A 304 33.53 -29.96 -30.96
N ASP A 305 32.57 -29.47 -30.17
CA ASP A 305 31.62 -30.22 -29.31
C ASP A 305 30.92 -29.19 -28.38
N GLU A 306 29.61 -28.96 -28.49
CA GLU A 306 28.49 -29.75 -27.97
C GLU A 306 28.21 -29.61 -26.46
N THR A 307 26.90 -29.45 -26.21
CA THR A 307 26.09 -29.82 -25.04
C THR A 307 26.12 -29.03 -23.70
N ARG A 308 24.92 -28.49 -23.39
CA ARG A 308 24.12 -28.60 -22.13
C ARG A 308 24.73 -28.06 -20.83
N LEU A 309 24.02 -27.32 -19.98
CA LEU A 309 22.61 -27.33 -19.55
C LEU A 309 22.14 -25.89 -19.27
#